data_AF-A0A2W5RM07-F1
#
_entry.id   AF-A0A2W5RM07-F1
#
_cell.length_a   1.000
_cell.length_b   1.000
_cell.length_c   1.000
_cell.angle_alpha   90.00
_cell.angle_beta   90.00
_cell.angle_gamma   90.00
#
_symmetry.space_group_name_H-M   'P 1'
#
loop_
_entity.id
_entity.type
_entity.pdbx_description
1 polymer ?
#
loop_
_entity_poly.entity_id
_entity_poly.type
_entity_poly.pdbx_seq_one_letter_code
_entity_poly.pdbx_strand_id
1 'polypeptide(L)'
;MTEIQQTNIAVANFIIDELHKDKPFNLVLDRQQADIFFLAAEGYQGDLRLSISHKSGITNILVDNSNADAIDRMLSIFITKHDRFGVIQSLKEVS
;
A
#
# COMPACT_ATOMS: atom_id res chain seq x y z
N MET A 1 -14.17 -11.37 -4.87
CA MET A 1 -13.39 -10.29 -4.22
C MET A 1 -14.31 -9.47 -3.33
N THR A 2 -14.04 -9.41 -2.02
CA THR A 2 -14.87 -8.69 -1.04
C THR A 2 -14.68 -7.18 -1.13
N GLU A 3 -15.60 -6.40 -0.59
CA GLU A 3 -15.52 -4.92 -0.53
C GLU A 3 -14.26 -4.42 0.20
N ILE A 4 -13.85 -5.13 1.25
CA ILE A 4 -12.60 -4.84 1.98
C ILE A 4 -11.38 -5.11 1.09
N GLN A 5 -11.36 -6.21 0.34
CA GLN A 5 -10.27 -6.51 -0.60
C GLN A 5 -10.18 -5.46 -1.72
N GLN A 6 -11.33 -5.07 -2.29
CA GLN A 6 -11.39 -4.02 -3.30
C GLN A 6 -10.85 -2.69 -2.78
N THR A 7 -11.25 -2.31 -1.56
CA THR A 7 -10.76 -1.09 -0.90
C THR A 7 -9.24 -1.12 -0.69
N ASN A 8 -8.70 -2.24 -0.19
CA ASN A 8 -7.26 -2.40 0.02
C ASN A 8 -6.47 -2.27 -1.29
N ILE A 9 -6.95 -2.90 -2.37
CA ILE A 9 -6.30 -2.83 -3.69
C ILE A 9 -6.40 -1.41 -4.25
N ALA A 10 -7.55 -0.75 -4.14
CA ALA A 10 -7.74 0.61 -4.64
C ALA A 10 -6.79 1.60 -3.96
N VAL A 11 -6.64 1.52 -2.63
CA VAL A 11 -5.71 2.37 -1.89
C VAL A 11 -4.27 2.08 -2.26
N ALA A 12 -3.88 0.79 -2.38
CA ALA A 12 -2.53 0.44 -2.79
C ALA A 12 -2.16 0.97 -4.18
N ASN A 13 -3.08 0.86 -5.15
CA ASN A 13 -2.91 1.43 -6.49
C ASN A 13 -2.80 2.96 -6.44
N PHE A 14 -3.65 3.64 -5.68
CA PHE A 14 -3.57 5.09 -5.49
C PHE A 14 -2.19 5.52 -4.98
N ILE A 15 -1.63 4.80 -3.99
CA ILE A 15 -0.30 5.13 -3.45
C ILE A 15 0.79 4.88 -4.51
N ILE A 16 0.71 3.81 -5.30
CA ILE A 16 1.65 3.55 -6.41
C ILE A 16 1.60 4.69 -7.44
N ASP A 17 0.41 5.15 -7.81
CA ASP A 17 0.25 6.25 -8.76
C ASP A 17 0.94 7.52 -8.28
N GLU A 18 0.84 7.82 -6.98
CA GLU A 18 1.51 8.96 -6.35
C GLU A 18 3.04 8.87 -6.43
N LEU A 19 3.63 7.67 -6.48
CA LEU A 19 5.10 7.48 -6.60
C LEU A 19 5.67 8.00 -7.92
N HIS A 20 4.85 8.24 -8.94
CA HIS A 20 5.28 8.80 -10.23
C HIS A 20 5.54 10.31 -10.19
N LYS A 21 5.24 10.99 -9.07
CA LYS A 21 5.58 12.40 -8.88
C LYS A 21 7.09 12.64 -8.88
N ASP A 22 7.46 13.88 -9.19
CA ASP A 22 8.83 14.37 -9.04
C ASP A 22 9.28 14.26 -7.58
N LYS A 23 10.48 13.72 -7.40
CA LYS A 23 11.05 13.44 -6.07
C LYS A 23 12.04 14.54 -5.68
N PRO A 24 12.18 14.86 -4.37
CA PRO A 24 11.44 14.26 -3.26
C PRO A 24 10.05 14.88 -3.08
N PHE A 25 9.12 14.13 -2.52
CA PHE A 25 7.81 14.64 -2.12
C PHE A 25 7.32 13.98 -0.82
N ASN A 26 6.35 14.59 -0.16
CA ASN A 26 5.66 13.97 0.98
C ASN A 26 4.44 13.21 0.45
N LEU A 27 4.43 11.89 0.61
CA LEU A 27 3.22 11.10 0.48
C LEU A 27 2.35 11.36 1.71
N VAL A 28 1.18 11.95 1.48
CA VAL A 28 0.24 12.36 2.53
C VAL A 28 -0.91 11.38 2.55
N LEU A 29 -1.02 10.62 3.65
CA LEU A 29 -2.05 9.61 3.84
C LEU A 29 -3.00 10.01 4.96
N ASP A 30 -4.30 9.86 4.72
CA ASP A 30 -5.27 9.85 5.81
C ASP A 30 -5.14 8.57 6.66
N ARG A 31 -5.96 8.46 7.72
CA ARG A 31 -5.92 7.31 8.63
C ARG A 31 -6.15 5.99 7.89
N GLN A 32 -7.17 5.90 7.04
CA GLN A 32 -7.52 4.65 6.37
C GLN A 32 -6.44 4.22 5.38
N GLN A 33 -5.89 5.19 4.65
CA GLN A 33 -4.80 4.95 3.70
C GLN A 33 -3.51 4.52 4.43
N ALA A 34 -3.21 5.15 5.55
CA ALA A 34 -2.06 4.80 6.39
C ALA A 34 -2.18 3.38 6.96
N ASP A 35 -3.37 2.99 7.44
CA ASP A 35 -3.60 1.64 7.97
C ASP A 35 -3.32 0.56 6.91
N ILE A 36 -3.76 0.78 5.66
CA ILE A 36 -3.51 -0.15 4.54
C ILE A 36 -2.03 -0.15 4.16
N PHE A 37 -1.38 1.00 4.13
CA PHE A 37 0.07 1.10 3.89
C PHE A 37 0.87 0.31 4.92
N PHE A 38 0.54 0.46 6.22
CA PHE A 38 1.24 -0.26 7.28
C PHE A 38 0.94 -1.76 7.28
N LEU A 39 -0.27 -2.16 6.90
CA LEU A 39 -0.59 -3.58 6.68
C LEU A 39 0.27 -4.19 5.56
N ALA A 40 0.50 -3.45 4.47
CA ALA A 40 1.40 -3.87 3.41
C ALA A 40 2.86 -3.97 3.89
N ALA A 41 3.30 -3.00 4.70
CA ALA A 41 4.65 -2.97 5.27
C ALA A 41 4.91 -4.11 6.26
N GLU A 42 3.95 -4.45 7.11
CA GLU A 42 4.06 -5.58 8.05
C GLU A 42 4.27 -6.91 7.33
N GLY A 43 3.65 -7.07 6.16
CA GLY A 43 3.77 -8.27 5.32
C GLY A 43 4.98 -8.29 4.37
N TYR A 44 5.86 -7.28 4.42
CA TYR A 44 6.99 -7.12 3.51
C TYR A 44 8.30 -7.62 4.11
N GLN A 45 9.04 -8.41 3.34
CA GLN A 45 10.30 -9.03 3.77
C GLN A 45 11.56 -8.32 3.23
N GLY A 46 11.41 -7.18 2.56
CA GLY A 46 12.53 -6.38 2.06
C GLY A 46 12.93 -5.25 3.02
N ASP A 47 14.08 -4.61 2.75
CA ASP A 47 14.45 -3.38 3.46
C ASP A 47 13.53 -2.24 3.02
N LEU A 48 12.93 -1.55 4.00
CA LEU A 48 12.01 -0.44 3.78
C LEU A 48 12.40 0.70 4.71
N ARG A 49 13.08 1.70 4.15
CA ARG A 49 13.55 2.87 4.89
C ARG A 49 12.59 4.02 4.70
N LEU A 50 11.88 4.36 5.76
CA LEU A 50 10.85 5.40 5.73
C LEU A 50 11.19 6.49 6.73
N SER A 51 11.06 7.75 6.30
CA SER A 51 10.94 8.89 7.22
C SER A 51 9.47 9.23 7.35
N ILE A 52 8.91 8.98 8.54
CA ILE A 52 7.48 9.10 8.80
C ILE A 52 7.24 10.16 9.86
N SER A 53 6.24 11.01 9.64
CA SER A 53 5.71 11.91 10.65
C SER A 53 4.19 11.82 10.72
N HIS A 54 3.63 11.91 11.92
CA HIS A 54 2.19 11.84 12.16
C HIS A 54 1.71 13.12 12.83
N LYS A 55 0.68 13.75 12.27
CA LYS A 55 0.07 14.95 12.84
C LYS A 55 -1.43 14.98 12.55
N SER A 56 -2.25 15.11 13.60
CA SER A 56 -3.70 15.29 13.48
C SER A 56 -4.41 14.24 12.61
N GLY A 57 -3.99 12.97 12.68
CA GLY A 57 -4.60 11.89 11.90
C GLY A 57 -4.11 11.78 10.45
N ILE A 58 -3.14 12.61 10.06
CA ILE A 58 -2.45 12.54 8.78
C ILE A 58 -1.06 11.93 9.00
N THR A 59 -0.70 11.00 8.14
CA THR A 59 0.63 10.40 8.05
C THR A 59 1.36 10.99 6.84
N ASN A 60 2.55 11.54 7.06
CA ASN A 60 3.42 12.00 5.98
C ASN A 60 4.63 11.07 5.90
N ILE A 61 4.92 10.59 4.71
CA ILE A 61 6.08 9.75 4.42
C ILE A 61 6.93 10.50 3.38
N LEU A 62 8.19 10.77 3.70
CA LEU A 62 9.11 11.35 2.72
C LEU A 62 9.46 10.29 1.68
N VAL A 63 9.10 10.53 0.43
CA VAL A 63 9.41 9.67 -0.72
C VAL A 63 10.51 10.31 -1.55
N ASP A 64 11.57 9.55 -1.78
CA ASP A 64 12.69 9.93 -2.64
C ASP A 64 13.22 8.71 -3.42
N ASN A 65 14.29 8.92 -4.20
CA ASN A 65 14.88 7.86 -5.03
C ASN A 65 15.45 6.69 -4.22
N SER A 66 15.64 6.82 -2.90
CA SER A 66 16.16 5.76 -2.05
C SER A 66 15.09 4.76 -1.59
N ASN A 67 13.81 5.15 -1.60
CA ASN A 67 12.73 4.32 -1.05
C ASN A 67 11.53 4.10 -2.00
N ALA A 68 11.38 4.90 -3.06
CA ALA A 68 10.24 4.77 -3.98
C ALA A 68 10.08 3.36 -4.56
N ASP A 69 11.17 2.76 -5.05
CA ASP A 69 11.16 1.40 -5.63
C ASP A 69 10.79 0.32 -4.60
N ALA A 70 11.20 0.51 -3.33
CA ALA A 70 10.87 -0.42 -2.25
C ALA A 70 9.39 -0.32 -1.87
N ILE A 71 8.84 0.90 -1.85
CA ILE A 71 7.41 1.14 -1.60
C ILE A 71 6.56 0.55 -2.73
N ASP A 72 6.93 0.80 -3.98
CA ASP A 72 6.24 0.25 -5.16
C ASP A 72 6.21 -1.29 -5.12
N ARG A 73 7.36 -1.91 -4.89
CA ARG A 73 7.49 -3.37 -4.80
C ARG A 73 6.63 -3.95 -3.67
N MET A 74 6.68 -3.32 -2.49
CA MET A 74 5.88 -3.72 -1.33
C MET A 74 4.39 -3.73 -1.67
N LEU A 75 3.88 -2.63 -2.24
CA LEU A 75 2.46 -2.48 -2.58
C LEU A 75 2.03 -3.41 -3.72
N SER A 76 2.89 -3.62 -4.73
CA SER A 76 2.66 -4.58 -5.80
C SER A 76 2.52 -6.02 -5.29
N ILE A 77 3.35 -6.42 -4.32
CA ILE A 77 3.24 -7.72 -3.64
C ILE A 77 1.94 -7.81 -2.85
N PHE A 78 1.58 -6.76 -2.12
CA PHE A 78 0.35 -6.68 -1.34
C PHE A 78 -0.89 -6.85 -2.23
N ILE A 79 -0.97 -6.13 -3.35
CA ILE A 79 -2.05 -6.25 -4.34
C ILE A 79 -2.14 -7.69 -4.86
N THR A 80 -1.01 -8.28 -5.29
CA THR A 80 -0.98 -9.66 -5.82
C THR A 80 -1.50 -10.68 -4.81
N LYS A 81 -1.20 -10.50 -3.51
CA LYS A 81 -1.74 -11.35 -2.45
C LYS A 81 -3.26 -11.18 -2.35
N HIS A 82 -3.75 -9.95 -2.24
CA HIS A 82 -5.18 -9.67 -2.06
C HIS A 82 -6.04 -10.08 -3.27
N ASP A 83 -5.52 -9.94 -4.48
CA ASP A 83 -6.20 -10.37 -5.70
C ASP A 83 -6.34 -11.91 -5.76
N ARG A 84 -5.26 -12.65 -5.45
CA ARG A 84 -5.29 -14.13 -5.38
C ARG A 84 -6.23 -14.66 -4.30
N PHE A 85 -6.26 -14.04 -3.12
CA PHE A 85 -7.21 -14.45 -2.07
C PHE A 85 -8.65 -14.20 -2.48
N GLY A 86 -8.93 -13.12 -3.23
CA GLY A 86 -10.24 -12.84 -3.79
C GLY A 86 -10.72 -13.93 -4.75
N VAL A 87 -9.83 -14.47 -5.60
CA VAL A 87 -10.14 -15.57 -6.53
C VAL A 87 -10.39 -16.89 -5.78
N ILE A 88 -9.56 -17.24 -4.81
CA ILE A 88 -9.69 -18.51 -4.05
C ILE A 88 -10.99 -18.54 -3.24
N GLN A 89 -11.39 -17.43 -2.64
CA GLN A 89 -12.65 -17.35 -1.89
C GLN A 89 -13.87 -17.55 -2.79
N SER A 90 -13.88 -16.92 -3.97
CA SER A 90 -14.97 -17.08 -4.94
C SER A 90 -15.10 -18.52 -5.47
N LEU A 91 -14.00 -19.27 -5.60
CA LEU A 91 -14.05 -20.68 -6.00
C LEU A 91 -14.63 -21.60 -4.92
N LYS A 92 -14.43 -21.28 -3.64
CA LYS A 92 -15.00 -22.04 -2.52
C LYS A 92 -16.50 -21.84 -2.34
N GLU A 93 -17.05 -20.69 -2.75
CA GLU A 93 -18.48 -20.38 -2.65
C GLU A 93 -19.33 -21.05 -3.74
N VAL A 94 -18.72 -21.52 -4.83
CA VAL A 94 -19.41 -22.16 -5.97
C VAL A 94 -19.28 -23.69 -6.00
N SER A 95 -18.66 -24.30 -4.99
CA SER A 95 -18.51 -25.76 -4.83
C SER A 95 -19.42 -26.30 -3.73
#